data_AF-A0A659Q1N7-F1
#
_entry.id   AF-A0A659Q1N7-F1
#
_cell.length_a   1.000
_cell.length_b   1.000
_cell.length_c   1.000
_cell.angle_alpha   90.00
_cell.angle_beta   90.00
_cell.angle_gamma   90.00
#
_symmetry.space_group_name_H-M   'P 1'
#
loop_
_entity.id
_entity.type
_entity.pdbx_description
1 polymer ?
#
loop_
_entity_poly.entity_id
_entity_poly.type
_entity_poly.pdbx_seq_one_letter_code
_entity_poly.pdbx_strand_id
1 'polypeptide(L)'
;NQTVFELNGPARVLLTGERTALNFVQTLSGVASEVRRYVGLLAGTQTQLLDTRKTLPGLRTALKYAVLCGGGANHRLGLTDAFLIKENHIIASGSVRQAVEKAFWLHPDVPVEVEVENLDELDDALKAGADIIMLDNFNTDQMREAVKRVNGQARLEVSGNVTAETLR
;
A
#
# COMPACT_ATOMS: atom_id res chain seq x y z
N ASN A 1 -21.18 -20.69 -11.96
CA ASN A 1 -21.57 -20.21 -13.31
C ASN A 1 -22.64 -19.12 -13.21
N GLN A 2 -22.38 -18.04 -12.46
CA GLN A 2 -23.31 -16.93 -12.35
C GLN A 2 -23.13 -15.99 -13.55
N THR A 3 -24.21 -15.63 -14.24
CA THR A 3 -24.18 -14.59 -15.28
C THR A 3 -23.95 -13.23 -14.64
N VAL A 4 -22.96 -12.48 -15.14
CA VAL A 4 -22.56 -11.17 -14.60
C VAL A 4 -23.13 -9.98 -15.37
N PHE A 5 -23.37 -10.12 -16.68
CA PHE A 5 -24.04 -9.12 -17.52
C PHE A 5 -24.55 -9.76 -18.82
N GLU A 6 -25.52 -9.10 -19.46
CA GLU A 6 -26.01 -9.40 -20.81
C GLU A 6 -25.87 -8.17 -21.69
N LEU A 7 -25.59 -8.35 -22.98
CA LEU A 7 -25.39 -7.27 -23.95
C LEU A 7 -26.35 -7.45 -25.12
N ASN A 8 -26.96 -6.35 -25.58
CA ASN A 8 -27.83 -6.32 -26.75
C ASN A 8 -27.35 -5.24 -27.73
N GLY A 9 -27.22 -5.58 -29.00
CA GLY A 9 -26.75 -4.64 -30.02
C GLY A 9 -26.36 -5.32 -31.34
N PRO A 10 -25.81 -4.56 -32.30
CA PRO A 10 -25.38 -5.10 -33.58
C PRO A 10 -24.31 -6.17 -33.40
N ALA A 11 -24.50 -7.35 -33.99
CA ALA A 11 -23.60 -8.49 -33.85
C ALA A 11 -22.13 -8.15 -34.14
N ARG A 12 -21.87 -7.30 -35.16
CA ARG A 12 -20.52 -6.85 -35.51
C ARG A 12 -19.84 -6.10 -34.35
N VAL A 13 -20.57 -5.19 -33.71
CA VAL A 13 -20.03 -4.39 -32.59
C VAL A 13 -19.76 -5.29 -31.38
N LEU A 14 -20.68 -6.21 -31.08
CA LEU A 14 -20.53 -7.16 -29.97
C LEU A 14 -19.28 -8.02 -30.15
N LEU A 15 -19.09 -8.63 -31.33
CA LEU A 15 -17.93 -9.47 -31.63
C LEU A 15 -16.60 -8.68 -31.64
N THR A 16 -16.61 -7.42 -32.07
CA THR A 16 -15.42 -6.55 -32.00
C THR A 16 -15.07 -6.17 -30.57
N GLY A 17 -16.06 -5.82 -29.74
CA GLY A 17 -15.84 -5.33 -28.38
C GLY A 17 -15.59 -6.43 -27.34
N GLU A 18 -16.04 -7.66 -27.61
CA GLU A 18 -16.03 -8.78 -26.66
C GLU A 18 -14.67 -8.96 -25.97
N ARG A 19 -13.60 -9.13 -26.75
CA ARG A 19 -12.28 -9.46 -26.20
C ARG A 19 -11.75 -8.35 -25.31
N THR A 20 -11.87 -7.10 -25.75
CA THR A 20 -11.41 -5.95 -24.97
C THR A 20 -12.19 -5.82 -23.68
N ALA A 21 -13.53 -5.91 -23.73
CA ALA A 21 -14.37 -5.83 -22.54
C ALA A 21 -14.03 -6.93 -21.53
N LEU A 22 -13.91 -8.18 -21.99
CA LEU A 22 -13.58 -9.32 -21.12
C LEU A 22 -12.17 -9.21 -20.54
N ASN A 23 -11.18 -8.74 -21.30
CA ASN A 23 -9.81 -8.58 -20.80
C ASN A 23 -9.75 -7.58 -19.62
N PHE A 24 -10.49 -6.46 -19.69
CA PHE A 24 -10.58 -5.52 -18.57
C PHE A 24 -11.27 -6.15 -17.37
N VAL A 25 -12.44 -6.77 -17.56
CA VAL A 25 -13.21 -7.39 -16.47
C VAL A 25 -12.39 -8.50 -15.81
N GLN A 26 -11.75 -9.38 -16.58
CA GLN A 26 -10.94 -10.47 -16.05
C GLN A 26 -9.74 -9.96 -15.24
N THR A 27 -9.01 -8.98 -15.77
CA THR A 27 -7.83 -8.43 -15.08
C THR A 27 -8.21 -7.79 -13.76
N LEU A 28 -9.21 -6.91 -13.76
CA LEU A 28 -9.61 -6.17 -12.56
C LEU A 28 -10.32 -7.08 -11.55
N SER A 29 -11.17 -7.99 -12.02
CA SER A 29 -11.84 -8.96 -11.14
C SER A 29 -10.85 -9.96 -10.53
N GLY A 30 -9.82 -10.37 -11.27
CA GLY A 30 -8.76 -11.23 -10.75
C GLY A 30 -8.02 -10.58 -9.59
N VAL A 31 -7.63 -9.31 -9.75
CA VAL A 31 -6.95 -8.53 -8.70
C VAL A 31 -7.87 -8.32 -7.49
N ALA A 32 -9.13 -7.90 -7.71
CA ALA A 32 -10.09 -7.70 -6.62
C ALA A 32 -10.38 -9.00 -5.85
N SER A 33 -10.48 -10.13 -6.55
CA SER A 33 -10.71 -11.45 -5.94
C SER A 33 -9.52 -11.87 -5.08
N GLU A 34 -8.30 -11.63 -5.56
CA GLU A 34 -7.08 -11.95 -4.82
C GLU A 34 -6.91 -11.05 -3.60
N VAL A 35 -7.18 -9.75 -3.73
CA VAL A 35 -7.20 -8.82 -2.59
C VAL A 35 -8.21 -9.27 -1.55
N ARG A 36 -9.42 -9.67 -1.96
CA ARG A 36 -10.45 -10.19 -1.05
C ARG A 36 -9.98 -11.43 -0.29
N ARG A 37 -9.20 -12.31 -0.95
CA ARG A 37 -8.59 -13.48 -0.31
C ARG A 37 -7.66 -13.05 0.83
N TYR A 38 -6.74 -12.11 0.59
CA TYR A 38 -5.81 -11.59 1.62
C TYR A 38 -6.54 -10.84 2.75
N VAL A 39 -7.50 -9.98 2.42
CA VAL A 39 -8.31 -9.27 3.42
C VAL A 39 -9.08 -10.27 4.31
N GLY A 40 -9.56 -11.38 3.74
CA GLY A 40 -10.21 -12.44 4.50
C GLY A 40 -9.31 -13.11 5.55
N LEU A 41 -8.00 -13.21 5.28
CA LEU A 41 -7.03 -13.78 6.23
C LEU A 41 -6.81 -12.86 7.45
N LEU A 42 -6.99 -11.55 7.28
CA LEU A 42 -6.90 -10.53 8.33
C LEU A 42 -8.17 -10.39 9.17
N ALA A 43 -9.22 -11.18 8.91
CA ALA A 43 -10.48 -11.09 9.63
C ALA A 43 -10.30 -11.28 11.15
N GLY A 44 -10.89 -10.37 11.93
CA GLY A 44 -10.77 -10.32 13.39
C GLY A 44 -9.55 -9.55 13.91
N THR A 45 -8.73 -8.98 13.03
CA THR A 45 -7.64 -8.07 13.40
C THR A 45 -8.05 -6.60 13.18
N GLN A 46 -7.22 -5.66 13.65
CA GLN A 46 -7.34 -4.23 13.33
C GLN A 46 -6.36 -3.81 12.21
N THR A 47 -5.75 -4.79 11.53
CA THR A 47 -4.76 -4.56 10.47
C THR A 47 -5.47 -4.37 9.14
N GLN A 48 -5.00 -3.43 8.34
CA GLN A 48 -5.51 -3.15 7.00
C GLN A 48 -4.50 -3.57 5.93
N LEU A 49 -5.00 -4.15 4.83
CA LEU A 49 -4.18 -4.47 3.67
C LEU A 49 -4.01 -3.22 2.80
N LEU A 50 -2.77 -2.89 2.45
CA LEU A 50 -2.42 -1.79 1.54
C LEU A 50 -1.85 -2.30 0.21
N ASP A 51 -2.03 -1.52 -0.85
CA ASP A 51 -1.37 -1.74 -2.13
C ASP A 51 0.00 -1.05 -2.21
N THR A 52 0.65 -1.11 -3.39
CA THR A 52 1.90 -0.40 -3.64
C THR A 52 1.91 0.23 -5.02
N ARG A 53 3.04 0.84 -5.40
CA ARG A 53 3.31 1.31 -6.77
C ARG A 53 3.83 0.21 -7.70
N LYS A 54 3.93 -1.05 -7.26
CA LYS A 54 4.33 -2.22 -8.07
C LYS A 54 3.16 -2.69 -8.94
N THR A 55 2.68 -1.82 -9.82
CA THR A 55 1.50 -2.04 -10.67
C THR A 55 1.90 -2.32 -12.12
N LEU A 56 1.05 -3.03 -12.87
CA LEU A 56 1.22 -3.16 -14.32
C LEU A 56 1.27 -1.78 -15.00
N PRO A 57 2.23 -1.53 -15.92
CA PRO A 57 2.34 -0.25 -16.61
C PRO A 57 1.04 0.15 -17.30
N GLY A 58 0.63 1.41 -17.14
CA GLY A 58 -0.61 1.96 -17.73
C GLY A 58 -1.88 1.67 -16.94
N LEU A 59 -1.89 0.70 -16.00
CA LEU A 59 -3.10 0.28 -15.28
C LEU A 59 -3.14 0.72 -13.82
N ARG A 60 -2.26 1.61 -13.37
CA ARG A 60 -2.11 1.97 -11.95
C ARG A 60 -3.43 2.31 -11.25
N THR A 61 -4.17 3.29 -11.78
CA THR A 61 -5.44 3.72 -11.19
C THR A 61 -6.50 2.62 -11.22
N ALA A 62 -6.55 1.84 -12.30
CA ALA A 62 -7.48 0.72 -12.44
C ALA A 62 -7.17 -0.42 -11.44
N LEU A 63 -5.89 -0.72 -11.22
CA LEU A 63 -5.47 -1.73 -10.25
C LEU A 63 -5.70 -1.27 -8.81
N LYS A 64 -5.42 0.00 -8.49
CA LYS A 64 -5.80 0.60 -7.19
C LYS A 64 -7.31 0.56 -6.97
N TYR A 65 -8.11 0.81 -8.01
CA TYR A 65 -9.56 0.64 -7.94
C TYR A 65 -9.96 -0.82 -7.67
N ALA A 66 -9.33 -1.79 -8.32
CA ALA A 66 -9.58 -3.20 -8.06
C ALA A 66 -9.21 -3.61 -6.61
N VAL A 67 -8.14 -3.03 -6.03
CA VAL A 67 -7.80 -3.22 -4.60
C VAL A 67 -8.93 -2.73 -3.71
N LEU A 68 -9.47 -1.53 -3.96
CA LEU A 68 -10.62 -1.02 -3.21
C LEU A 68 -11.84 -1.95 -3.34
N CYS A 69 -12.15 -2.46 -4.54
CA CYS A 69 -13.24 -3.42 -4.74
C CYS A 69 -13.01 -4.73 -3.96
N GLY A 70 -11.77 -5.17 -3.81
CA GLY A 70 -11.41 -6.34 -3.01
C GLY A 70 -11.48 -6.13 -1.50
N GLY A 71 -11.56 -4.87 -1.05
CA GLY A 71 -11.61 -4.49 0.38
C GLY A 71 -10.26 -4.09 0.98
N GLY A 72 -9.21 -3.93 0.16
CA GLY A 72 -7.96 -3.30 0.59
C GLY A 72 -8.08 -1.77 0.63
N ALA A 73 -7.07 -1.10 1.15
CA ALA A 73 -6.90 0.35 1.02
C ALA A 73 -5.74 0.69 0.10
N ASN A 74 -5.79 1.89 -0.45
CA ASN A 74 -4.73 2.39 -1.29
C ASN A 74 -3.68 3.09 -0.44
N HIS A 75 -2.43 2.73 -0.65
CA HIS A 75 -1.28 3.59 -0.36
C HIS A 75 -1.30 4.79 -1.32
N ARG A 76 -0.27 5.65 -1.24
CA ARG A 76 -0.10 6.79 -2.15
C ARG A 76 -0.24 6.42 -3.63
N LEU A 77 -0.83 7.32 -4.40
CA LEU A 77 -1.06 7.20 -5.83
C LEU A 77 0.25 7.19 -6.61
N GLY A 78 1.22 8.02 -6.22
CA GLY A 78 2.43 8.27 -6.99
C GLY A 78 3.59 8.82 -6.16
N LEU A 79 4.36 9.71 -6.78
CA LEU A 79 5.49 10.40 -6.16
C LEU A 79 5.14 11.83 -5.71
N THR A 80 3.88 12.23 -5.87
CA THR A 80 3.43 13.62 -5.72
C THR A 80 2.59 13.84 -4.46
N ASP A 81 2.02 12.79 -3.89
CA ASP A 81 0.93 12.85 -2.91
C ASP A 81 1.29 12.29 -1.53
N ALA A 82 2.51 11.76 -1.36
CA ALA A 82 3.09 11.39 -0.07
C ALA A 82 4.62 11.27 -0.18
N PHE A 83 5.33 11.70 0.85
CA PHE A 83 6.75 11.39 0.98
C PHE A 83 6.92 9.96 1.48
N LEU A 84 7.89 9.23 0.90
CA LEU A 84 8.41 7.98 1.46
C LEU A 84 9.92 8.13 1.53
N ILE A 85 10.38 8.48 2.71
CA ILE A 85 11.79 8.61 3.05
C ILE A 85 12.34 7.21 3.24
N LYS A 86 13.46 6.93 2.60
CA LYS A 86 14.20 5.67 2.65
C LYS A 86 15.65 5.95 3.02
N GLU A 87 16.44 4.91 3.26
CA GLU A 87 17.87 5.00 3.61
C GLU A 87 18.65 6.01 2.74
N ASN A 88 18.50 5.95 1.42
CA ASN A 88 19.19 6.85 0.48
C ASN A 88 18.87 8.35 0.71
N HIS A 89 17.65 8.66 1.18
CA HIS A 89 17.23 10.03 1.49
C HIS A 89 17.78 10.48 2.85
N ILE A 90 17.85 9.56 3.81
CA ILE A 90 18.43 9.79 5.14
C ILE A 90 19.91 10.12 4.99
N ILE A 91 20.66 9.31 4.22
CA ILE A 91 22.08 9.56 3.91
C ILE A 91 22.27 10.93 3.26
N ALA A 92 21.42 11.27 2.27
CA ALA A 92 21.52 12.56 1.58
C ALA A 92 21.17 13.77 2.46
N SER A 93 20.33 13.58 3.49
CA SER A 93 19.88 14.64 4.40
C SER A 93 20.72 14.73 5.68
N GLY A 94 21.50 13.70 5.99
CA GLY A 94 22.38 13.60 7.16
C GLY A 94 21.76 12.86 8.36
N SER A 95 20.44 12.89 8.52
CA SER A 95 19.72 12.16 9.58
C SER A 95 18.22 12.04 9.25
N VAL A 96 17.53 11.11 9.94
CA VAL A 96 16.06 10.95 9.83
C VAL A 96 15.35 12.25 10.14
N ARG A 97 15.72 12.89 11.25
CA ARG A 97 15.14 14.18 11.68
C ARG A 97 15.26 15.25 10.60
N GLN A 98 16.44 15.43 10.02
CA GLN A 98 16.66 16.44 8.97
C GLN A 98 15.86 16.12 7.69
N ALA A 99 15.73 14.83 7.34
CA ALA A 99 14.94 14.41 6.19
C ALA A 99 13.44 14.73 6.39
N VAL A 100 12.90 14.43 7.57
CA VAL A 100 11.49 14.67 7.94
C VAL A 100 11.19 16.17 8.05
N GLU A 101 12.03 16.95 8.75
CA GLU A 101 11.88 18.42 8.86
C GLU A 101 11.88 19.08 7.49
N LYS A 102 12.76 18.64 6.59
CA LYS A 102 12.83 19.15 5.22
C LYS A 102 11.60 18.77 4.39
N ALA A 103 11.07 17.56 4.57
CA ALA A 103 9.85 17.11 3.90
C ALA A 103 8.65 17.97 4.31
N PHE A 104 8.44 18.18 5.62
CA PHE A 104 7.39 19.05 6.14
C PHE A 104 7.53 20.50 5.68
N TRP A 105 8.75 21.01 5.56
CA TRP A 105 8.96 22.38 5.08
C TRP A 105 8.64 22.54 3.59
N LEU A 106 8.95 21.53 2.76
CA LEU A 106 8.71 21.57 1.31
C LEU A 106 7.22 21.45 0.95
N HIS A 107 6.51 20.50 1.58
CA HIS A 107 5.07 20.29 1.38
C HIS A 107 4.39 19.93 2.71
N PRO A 108 3.98 20.95 3.51
CA PRO A 108 3.40 20.74 4.84
C PRO A 108 2.06 19.98 4.85
N ASP A 109 1.38 19.92 3.72
CA ASP A 109 0.05 19.34 3.53
C ASP A 109 0.09 17.87 3.07
N VAL A 110 1.29 17.32 2.88
CA VAL A 110 1.53 15.97 2.35
C VAL A 110 2.05 15.07 3.47
N PRO A 111 1.49 13.85 3.65
CA PRO A 111 1.95 12.95 4.71
C PRO A 111 3.40 12.51 4.49
N VAL A 112 4.13 12.34 5.59
CA VAL A 112 5.52 11.89 5.62
C VAL A 112 5.60 10.48 6.18
N GLU A 113 5.99 9.54 5.32
CA GLU A 113 6.31 8.17 5.69
C GLU A 113 7.83 7.95 5.72
N VAL A 114 8.32 7.21 6.71
CA VAL A 114 9.74 6.84 6.85
C VAL A 114 9.86 5.31 6.90
N GLU A 115 10.67 4.75 6.00
CA GLU A 115 11.10 3.35 6.03
C GLU A 115 12.25 3.19 7.04
N VAL A 116 12.13 2.20 7.92
CA VAL A 116 13.10 1.89 8.97
C VAL A 116 13.44 0.41 8.97
N GLU A 117 14.69 0.08 9.29
CA GLU A 117 15.22 -1.29 9.30
C GLU A 117 15.45 -1.84 10.72
N ASN A 118 15.38 -0.98 11.75
CA ASN A 118 15.57 -1.38 13.14
C ASN A 118 14.78 -0.49 14.13
N LEU A 119 14.73 -0.91 15.40
CA LEU A 119 13.97 -0.23 16.45
C LEU A 119 14.56 1.13 16.86
N ASP A 120 15.85 1.38 16.61
CA ASP A 120 16.48 2.66 16.93
C ASP A 120 16.05 3.73 15.90
N GLU A 121 16.04 3.36 14.61
CA GLU A 121 15.50 4.19 13.54
C GLU A 121 14.00 4.50 13.70
N LEU A 122 13.23 3.51 14.19
CA LEU A 122 11.83 3.71 14.57
C LEU A 122 11.70 4.84 15.59
N ASP A 123 12.50 4.83 16.65
CA ASP A 123 12.45 5.83 17.71
C ASP A 123 12.88 7.22 17.20
N ASP A 124 13.82 7.28 16.26
CA ASP A 124 14.23 8.52 15.61
C ASP A 124 13.16 9.09 14.67
N ALA A 125 12.52 8.24 13.87
CA ALA A 125 11.40 8.63 13.00
C ALA A 125 10.19 9.11 13.81
N LEU A 126 9.91 8.45 14.95
CA LEU A 126 8.84 8.83 15.85
C LEU A 126 9.09 10.21 16.49
N LYS A 127 10.31 10.45 17.01
CA LYS A 127 10.70 11.76 17.57
C LYS A 127 10.71 12.87 16.52
N ALA A 128 11.01 12.53 15.26
CA ALA A 128 10.98 13.47 14.14
C ALA A 128 9.56 13.86 13.72
N GLY A 129 8.53 13.14 14.19
CA GLY A 129 7.13 13.43 13.88
C GLY A 129 6.64 12.87 12.55
N ALA A 130 7.22 11.76 12.08
CA ALA A 130 6.69 11.06 10.90
C ALA A 130 5.24 10.60 11.12
N ASP A 131 4.38 10.78 10.12
CA ASP A 131 2.96 10.39 10.19
C ASP A 131 2.81 8.85 10.14
N ILE A 132 3.65 8.22 9.31
CA ILE A 132 3.64 6.78 9.04
C ILE A 132 5.09 6.27 9.13
N ILE A 133 5.27 5.10 9.74
CA ILE A 133 6.58 4.42 9.81
C ILE A 133 6.43 3.03 9.22
N MET A 134 7.18 2.77 8.14
CA MET A 134 7.23 1.49 7.45
C MET A 134 8.35 0.63 8.03
N LEU A 135 7.99 -0.52 8.60
CA LEU A 135 8.91 -1.51 9.14
C LEU A 135 9.38 -2.43 8.02
N ASP A 136 10.62 -2.30 7.56
CA ASP A 136 11.16 -3.16 6.48
C ASP A 136 11.83 -4.41 7.07
N ASN A 137 11.31 -5.60 6.72
CA ASN A 137 11.84 -6.90 7.10
C ASN A 137 12.00 -7.13 8.63
N PHE A 138 11.17 -6.49 9.45
CA PHE A 138 11.11 -6.77 10.89
C PHE A 138 10.59 -8.19 11.15
N ASN A 139 11.17 -8.88 12.13
CA ASN A 139 10.59 -10.12 12.65
C ASN A 139 9.41 -9.84 13.59
N THR A 140 8.63 -10.88 13.94
CA THR A 140 7.39 -10.71 14.73
C THR A 140 7.62 -10.12 16.13
N ASP A 141 8.75 -10.39 16.76
CA ASP A 141 9.06 -9.84 18.08
C ASP A 141 9.41 -8.34 17.99
N GLN A 142 10.18 -7.96 16.97
CA GLN A 142 10.46 -6.56 16.67
C GLN A 142 9.17 -5.80 16.32
N MET A 143 8.27 -6.39 15.53
CA MET A 143 6.98 -5.77 15.21
C MET A 143 6.11 -5.53 16.46
N ARG A 144 6.03 -6.51 17.37
CA ARG A 144 5.31 -6.35 18.65
C ARG A 144 5.90 -5.24 19.49
N GLU A 145 7.23 -5.14 19.52
CA GLU A 145 7.92 -4.09 20.24
C GLU A 145 7.69 -2.72 19.59
N ALA A 146 7.73 -2.63 18.27
CA ALA A 146 7.44 -1.41 17.53
C ALA A 146 6.02 -0.87 17.83
N VAL A 147 5.02 -1.74 17.84
CA VAL A 147 3.63 -1.37 18.21
C VAL A 147 3.57 -0.78 19.63
N LYS A 148 4.29 -1.38 20.60
CA LYS A 148 4.35 -0.87 21.97
C LYS A 148 5.03 0.50 22.05
N ARG A 149 6.15 0.69 21.36
CA ARG A 149 6.92 1.95 21.38
C ARG A 149 6.15 3.10 20.75
N VAL A 150 5.52 2.85 19.61
CA VAL A 150 4.74 3.88 18.90
C VAL A 150 3.50 4.28 19.71
N ASN A 151 2.82 3.33 20.36
CA ASN A 151 1.68 3.60 21.23
C ASN A 151 0.62 4.55 20.61
N GLY A 152 0.37 4.38 19.31
CA GLY A 152 -0.62 5.18 18.55
C GLY A 152 -0.18 6.59 18.13
N GLN A 153 1.06 7.01 18.41
CA GLN A 153 1.59 8.33 18.02
C GLN A 153 1.82 8.46 16.50
N ALA A 154 2.12 7.36 15.82
CA ALA A 154 2.28 7.26 14.36
C ALA A 154 1.53 6.03 13.83
N ARG A 155 1.26 5.98 12.53
CA ARG A 155 0.80 4.75 11.87
C ARG A 155 1.98 3.83 11.59
N LEU A 156 1.74 2.53 11.69
CA LEU A 156 2.72 1.51 11.35
C LEU A 156 2.30 0.77 10.08
N GLU A 157 3.22 0.63 9.15
CA GLU A 157 3.10 -0.20 7.96
C GLU A 157 4.18 -1.29 8.00
N VAL A 158 3.85 -2.51 7.58
CA VAL A 158 4.84 -3.60 7.48
C VAL A 158 5.12 -3.88 6.02
N SER A 159 6.39 -3.89 5.64
CA SER A 159 6.87 -4.24 4.31
C SER A 159 7.92 -5.34 4.38
N GLY A 160 7.94 -6.18 3.34
CA GLY A 160 8.95 -7.24 3.17
C GLY A 160 8.40 -8.65 3.36
N ASN A 161 8.48 -9.47 2.30
CA ASN A 161 8.25 -10.92 2.29
C ASN A 161 7.00 -11.43 3.04
N VAL A 162 5.91 -10.64 3.06
CA VAL A 162 4.63 -11.06 3.61
C VAL A 162 3.93 -12.00 2.63
N THR A 163 3.64 -13.22 3.07
CA THR A 163 2.92 -14.25 2.31
C THR A 163 1.57 -14.53 2.95
N ALA A 164 0.75 -15.38 2.32
CA ALA A 164 -0.54 -15.76 2.91
C ALA A 164 -0.37 -16.48 4.27
N GLU A 165 0.75 -17.16 4.47
CA GLU A 165 1.10 -17.90 5.67
C GLU A 165 1.65 -17.00 6.78
N THR A 166 2.38 -15.93 6.44
CA THR A 166 3.02 -15.02 7.41
C THR A 166 2.21 -13.76 7.70
N LEU A 167 1.06 -13.58 7.03
CA LEU A 167 0.22 -12.39 7.16
C LEU A 167 -0.44 -12.22 8.55
N ARG A 168 -0.55 -13.30 9.33
CA ARG A 168 -1.29 -13.32 10.61
C ARG A 168 -0.39 -13.50 11.83
#